data_AF-X1HXX2-F1
#
_entry.id   AF-X1HXX2-F1
#
_cell.length_a   1.000
_cell.length_b   1.000
_cell.length_c   1.000
_cell.angle_alpha   90.00
_cell.angle_beta   90.00
_cell.angle_gamma   90.00
#
_symmetry.space_group_name_H-M   'P 1'
#
loop_
_entity.id
_entity.type
_entity.pdbx_description
1 polymer ?
#
loop_
_entity_poly.entity_id
_entity_poly.type
_entity_poly.pdbx_seq_one_letter_code
_entity_poly.pdbx_strand_id
1 'polypeptide(L)'
;MQKRRTEVTIDGDKWLINGRPTYEGREYRDWKIEGLLLNSRMIQAVFDDENETTRALWGYPDTGEWDPDRNTAEFVAAMPEWRQYGLVGITIGLQGGMPA
;
A
#
# COMPACT_ATOMS: atom_id res chain seq x y z
N MET A 1 -18.35 12.16 15.63
CA MET A 1 -17.23 11.60 14.86
C MET A 1 -16.22 12.70 14.61
N GLN A 2 -14.98 12.56 15.07
CA GLN A 2 -13.94 13.58 14.88
C GLN A 2 -13.51 13.56 13.41
N LYS A 3 -13.57 14.72 12.74
CA LYS A 3 -13.21 14.86 11.33
C LYS A 3 -11.70 14.64 11.21
N ARG A 4 -11.26 13.41 10.91
CA ARG A 4 -9.86 13.12 10.60
C ARG A 4 -9.55 13.83 9.29
N ARG A 5 -8.90 14.98 9.36
CA ARG A 5 -8.39 15.69 8.19
C ARG A 5 -6.92 15.32 8.04
N THR A 6 -6.66 14.22 7.35
CA THR A 6 -5.34 13.98 6.78
C THR A 6 -5.26 14.82 5.51
N GLU A 7 -4.30 15.71 5.44
CA GLU A 7 -4.04 16.55 4.27
C GLU A 7 -2.71 16.13 3.66
N VAL A 8 -2.72 15.83 2.36
CA VAL A 8 -1.52 15.51 1.58
C VAL A 8 -1.28 16.68 0.63
N THR A 9 -0.09 17.27 0.69
CA THR A 9 0.33 18.37 -0.18
C THR A 9 1.71 18.11 -0.76
N ILE A 10 2.10 18.93 -1.74
CA ILE A 10 3.42 18.90 -2.35
C ILE A 10 4.03 20.30 -2.20
N ASP A 11 5.29 20.35 -1.76
CA ASP A 11 6.11 21.57 -1.72
C ASP A 11 7.42 21.31 -2.46
N GLY A 12 7.57 21.91 -3.65
CA GLY A 12 8.66 21.60 -4.57
C GLY A 12 8.66 20.12 -4.96
N ASP A 13 9.68 19.40 -4.52
CA ASP A 13 9.87 17.96 -4.74
C ASP A 13 9.44 17.09 -3.55
N LYS A 14 8.93 17.70 -2.46
CA LYS A 14 8.59 16.99 -1.22
C LYS A 14 7.11 16.71 -1.11
N TRP A 15 6.79 15.51 -0.65
CA TRP A 15 5.47 15.14 -0.15
C TRP A 15 5.32 15.54 1.31
N LEU A 16 4.18 16.16 1.63
CA LEU A 16 3.85 16.59 2.98
C LEU A 16 2.59 15.87 3.46
N ILE A 17 2.59 15.43 4.72
CA ILE A 17 1.41 14.92 5.44
C ILE A 17 1.16 15.87 6.61
N ASN A 18 0.01 16.53 6.61
CA ASN A 18 -0.38 17.53 7.61
C ASN A 18 0.70 18.62 7.81
N GLY A 19 1.23 19.13 6.69
CA GLY A 19 2.24 20.20 6.67
C GLY A 19 3.67 19.78 7.02
N ARG A 20 3.92 18.49 7.29
CA ARG A 20 5.27 17.97 7.58
C ARG A 20 5.79 17.11 6.42
N PRO A 21 7.05 17.24 6.02
CA PRO A 21 7.60 16.37 4.99
C PRO A 21 7.55 14.90 5.44
N THR A 22 7.28 13.99 4.52
CA THR A 22 7.46 12.56 4.77
C THR A 22 8.92 12.29 5.14
N TYR A 23 9.16 11.37 6.08
CA TYR A 23 10.53 11.01 6.50
C TYR A 23 11.41 12.20 6.94
N GLU A 24 10.81 13.17 7.66
CA GLU A 24 11.50 14.36 8.19
C GLU A 24 12.88 14.04 8.79
N GLY A 25 13.92 14.72 8.32
CA GLY A 25 15.30 14.54 8.78
C GLY A 25 15.99 13.21 8.42
N ARG A 26 15.40 12.36 7.56
CA ARG A 26 16.02 11.08 7.16
C ARG A 26 16.90 11.20 5.92
N GLU A 27 18.04 10.51 5.98
CA GLU A 27 19.02 10.36 4.90
C GLU A 27 19.55 8.92 4.86
N TYR A 28 20.01 8.46 3.69
CA TYR A 28 20.64 7.15 3.51
C TYR A 28 21.75 7.23 2.47
N ARG A 29 23.00 6.95 2.85
CA ARG A 29 24.17 6.97 1.95
C ARG A 29 24.24 8.26 1.09
N ASP A 30 24.11 9.40 1.76
CA ASP A 30 24.08 10.74 1.15
C ASP A 30 22.83 11.05 0.28
N TRP A 31 21.87 10.12 0.21
CA TRP A 31 20.57 10.37 -0.41
C TRP A 31 19.59 10.95 0.59
N LYS A 32 18.95 12.05 0.21
CA LYS A 32 17.86 12.64 0.96
C LYS A 32 16.61 11.76 0.87
N ILE A 33 16.15 11.25 2.01
CA ILE A 33 14.90 10.48 2.10
C ILE A 33 13.73 11.39 2.48
N GLU A 34 14.00 12.47 3.20
CA GLU A 34 13.02 13.51 3.51
C GLU A 34 12.28 13.99 2.26
N GLY A 35 10.95 13.99 2.34
CA GLY A 35 10.05 14.45 1.28
C GLY A 35 9.76 13.38 0.23
N LEU A 36 10.43 12.23 0.22
CA LEU A 36 10.12 11.15 -0.72
C LEU A 36 8.80 10.46 -0.37
N LEU A 37 8.13 9.90 -1.38
CA LEU A 37 6.99 9.00 -1.19
C LEU A 37 7.42 7.56 -1.47
N LEU A 38 8.13 6.95 -0.52
CA LEU A 38 8.40 5.51 -0.60
C LEU A 38 7.06 4.78 -0.54
N ASN A 39 6.79 3.99 -1.57
CA ASN A 39 5.56 3.25 -1.70
C ASN A 39 5.84 1.79 -2.06
N SER A 40 4.93 0.92 -1.64
CA SER A 40 4.91 -0.48 -2.03
C SER A 40 3.84 -0.68 -3.09
N ARG A 41 4.17 -1.41 -4.15
CA ARG A 41 3.22 -1.79 -5.20
C ARG A 41 2.52 -3.06 -4.77
N MET A 42 1.31 -2.92 -4.23
CA MET A 42 0.46 -4.03 -3.80
C MET A 42 -0.75 -4.12 -4.72
N ILE A 43 -0.49 -4.47 -5.98
CA ILE A 43 -1.43 -4.31 -7.09
C ILE A 43 -2.73 -5.10 -6.88
N GLN A 44 -2.65 -6.33 -6.36
CA GLN A 44 -3.79 -7.23 -6.17
C GLN A 44 -4.37 -7.21 -4.75
N ALA A 45 -4.01 -6.22 -3.92
CA ALA A 45 -4.41 -6.17 -2.52
C ALA A 45 -5.92 -5.99 -2.27
N VAL A 46 -6.68 -5.58 -3.30
CA VAL A 46 -8.11 -5.27 -3.22
C VAL A 46 -8.89 -5.85 -4.41
N PHE A 47 -8.36 -6.89 -5.04
CA PHE A 47 -8.90 -7.48 -6.25
C PHE A 47 -9.69 -8.77 -5.97
N ASP A 48 -10.68 -9.06 -6.80
CA ASP A 48 -11.34 -10.36 -6.88
C ASP A 48 -11.04 -11.01 -8.24
N ASP A 49 -10.41 -12.18 -8.22
CA ASP A 49 -10.10 -12.94 -9.44
C ASP A 49 -11.31 -13.79 -9.84
N GLU A 50 -12.13 -13.24 -10.74
CA GLU A 50 -13.26 -13.95 -11.35
C GLU A 50 -12.82 -15.04 -12.34
N ASN A 51 -11.55 -15.07 -12.76
CA ASN A 51 -11.08 -16.03 -13.75
C ASN A 51 -10.82 -17.41 -13.09
N GLU A 52 -11.70 -18.37 -13.39
CA GLU A 52 -11.61 -19.76 -12.91
C GLU A 52 -10.26 -20.43 -13.23
N THR A 53 -9.58 -20.03 -14.31
CA THR A 53 -8.29 -20.62 -14.70
C THR A 53 -7.11 -20.12 -13.87
N THR A 54 -7.20 -18.91 -13.32
CA THR A 54 -6.10 -18.30 -12.54
C THR A 54 -6.39 -18.24 -11.05
N ARG A 55 -7.67 -18.24 -10.63
CA ARG A 55 -8.07 -18.16 -9.22
C ARG A 55 -7.38 -19.21 -8.34
N ALA A 56 -7.25 -20.44 -8.83
CA ALA A 56 -6.61 -21.53 -8.09
C ALA A 56 -5.12 -21.28 -7.79
N LEU A 57 -4.44 -20.41 -8.55
CA LEU A 57 -3.04 -20.03 -8.33
C LEU A 57 -2.85 -19.17 -7.08
N TRP A 58 -3.93 -18.58 -6.57
CA TRP A 58 -3.95 -17.68 -5.42
C TRP A 58 -4.56 -18.31 -4.18
N GLY A 59 -4.85 -19.62 -4.23
CA GLY A 59 -5.44 -20.34 -3.11
C GLY A 59 -4.60 -20.19 -1.85
N TYR A 60 -5.25 -19.89 -0.73
CA TYR A 60 -4.56 -19.80 0.55
C TYR A 60 -3.98 -21.17 0.95
N PRO A 61 -2.78 -21.24 1.55
CA PRO A 61 -2.16 -22.53 1.89
C PRO A 61 -2.97 -23.41 2.86
N ASP A 62 -3.82 -22.79 3.69
CA ASP A 62 -4.63 -23.48 4.70
C ASP A 62 -5.98 -23.98 4.16
N THR A 63 -6.61 -23.26 3.24
CA THR A 63 -7.92 -23.62 2.66
C THR A 63 -7.81 -24.26 1.28
N GLY A 64 -6.73 -23.97 0.55
CA GLY A 64 -6.58 -24.27 -0.88
C GLY A 64 -7.44 -23.39 -1.79
N GLU A 65 -8.18 -22.42 -1.24
CA GLU A 65 -9.18 -21.61 -1.94
C GLU A 65 -8.80 -20.13 -1.93
N TRP A 66 -9.15 -19.41 -3.00
CA TRP A 66 -9.03 -17.96 -3.06
C TRP A 66 -10.19 -17.30 -2.33
N ASP A 67 -9.88 -16.29 -1.51
CA ASP A 67 -10.86 -15.50 -0.77
C ASP A 67 -10.50 -14.00 -0.88
N PRO A 68 -11.23 -13.23 -1.71
CA PRO A 68 -10.94 -11.81 -1.94
C PRO A 68 -11.21 -10.93 -0.71
N ASP A 69 -12.19 -11.32 0.12
CA ASP A 69 -12.54 -10.61 1.35
C ASP A 69 -11.44 -10.80 2.41
N ARG A 70 -10.95 -12.03 2.56
CA ARG A 70 -9.79 -12.34 3.43
C ARG A 70 -8.55 -11.59 2.97
N ASN A 71 -8.23 -11.59 1.67
CA ASN A 71 -7.07 -10.88 1.13
C ASN A 71 -7.11 -9.39 1.46
N THR A 72 -8.26 -8.74 1.26
CA THR A 72 -8.43 -7.32 1.60
C THR A 72 -8.35 -7.08 3.11
N ALA A 73 -8.96 -7.94 3.92
CA ALA A 73 -8.95 -7.82 5.38
C ALA A 73 -7.54 -7.96 5.96
N GLU A 74 -6.78 -8.96 5.51
CA GLU A 74 -5.39 -9.20 5.93
C GLU A 74 -4.46 -8.07 5.47
N PHE A 75 -4.65 -7.55 4.25
CA PHE A 75 -3.94 -6.37 3.75
C PHE A 75 -4.16 -5.14 4.67
N VAL A 76 -5.40 -4.86 5.06
CA VAL A 76 -5.71 -3.77 6.00
C VAL A 76 -5.11 -4.04 7.38
N ALA A 77 -5.17 -5.28 7.87
CA ALA A 77 -4.64 -5.68 9.16
C ALA A 77 -3.12 -5.52 9.26
N ALA A 78 -2.39 -5.67 8.15
CA ALA A 78 -0.94 -5.53 8.10
C ALA A 78 -0.45 -4.07 7.95
N MET A 79 -1.30 -3.13 7.51
CA MET A 79 -0.92 -1.71 7.34
C MET A 79 -0.28 -1.05 8.57
N PRO A 80 -0.77 -1.26 9.82
CA PRO A 80 -0.15 -0.68 11.00
C PRO A 80 1.30 -1.13 11.17
N GLU A 81 1.61 -2.40 10.90
CA GLU A 81 2.96 -2.94 10.96
C GLU A 81 3.86 -2.30 9.89
N TRP A 82 3.41 -2.26 8.63
CA TRP A 82 4.19 -1.61 7.56
C TRP A 82 4.46 -0.14 7.85
N ARG A 83 3.48 0.55 8.44
CA ARG A 83 3.65 1.94 8.88
C ARG A 83 4.69 2.09 9.99
N GLN A 84 4.78 1.14 10.92
CA GLN A 84 5.84 1.13 11.95
C GLN A 84 7.24 1.00 11.32
N TYR A 85 7.36 0.24 10.22
CA TYR A 85 8.59 0.14 9.43
C TYR A 85 8.81 1.30 8.45
N GLY A 86 7.90 2.28 8.43
CA GLY A 86 8.04 3.50 7.66
C GLY A 86 7.33 3.51 6.30
N LEU A 87 6.58 2.48 5.93
CA LEU A 87 5.78 2.55 4.70
C LEU A 87 4.59 3.51 4.88
N VAL A 88 4.57 4.62 4.14
CA VAL A 88 3.50 5.64 4.21
C VAL A 88 2.67 5.75 2.93
N GLY A 89 3.01 4.98 1.89
CA GLY A 89 2.30 4.95 0.61
C GLY A 89 2.14 3.53 0.09
N ILE A 90 0.98 3.24 -0.51
CA ILE A 90 0.71 1.99 -1.20
C ILE A 90 0.10 2.33 -2.56
N THR A 91 0.58 1.66 -3.60
CA THR A 91 -0.01 1.71 -4.93
C THR A 91 -0.84 0.43 -5.12
N ILE A 92 -2.16 0.59 -5.28
CA ILE A 92 -3.10 -0.48 -5.60
C ILE A 92 -3.47 -0.45 -7.09
N GLY A 93 -3.76 -1.61 -7.68
CA GLY A 93 -4.27 -1.71 -9.04
C GLY A 93 -5.78 -1.88 -9.05
N LEU A 94 -6.50 -0.93 -9.64
CA LEU A 94 -7.95 -1.05 -9.80
C LEU A 94 -8.38 -1.78 -11.09
N GLN A 95 -7.42 -2.04 -11.99
CA GLN A 95 -7.65 -2.67 -13.28
C GLN A 95 -7.11 -4.12 -13.35
N GLY A 96 -6.67 -4.67 -12.21
CA GLY A 96 -5.88 -5.90 -12.16
C GLY A 96 -4.45 -5.69 -12.67
N GLY A 97 -3.49 -6.46 -12.15
CA GLY A 97 -2.13 -6.47 -12.69
C GLY A 97 -2.09 -7.33 -13.94
N MET A 98 -2.10 -6.71 -15.13
CA MET A 98 -2.06 -7.36 -16.46
C MET A 98 -2.68 -8.77 -16.51
N PRO A 99 -3.94 -8.93 -16.99
CA PRO A 99 -4.34 -10.25 -17.47
C PRO A 99 -3.40 -10.59 -18.63
N ALA A 100 -2.60 -11.64 -18.48
CA ALA A 100 -1.95 -12.26 -19.62
C ALA A 100 -3.02 -12.94 -20.49
#